data_AF-A0A3P7IMU3-F1
#
_entry.id   AF-A0A3P7IMU3-F1
#
_cell.length_a   1.000
_cell.length_b   1.000
_cell.length_c   1.000
_cell.angle_alpha   90.00
_cell.angle_beta   90.00
_cell.angle_gamma   90.00
#
_symmetry.space_group_name_H-M   'P 1'
#
loop_
_entity.id
_entity.type
_entity.pdbx_description
1 polymer ?
#
loop_
_entity_poly.entity_id
_entity_poly.type
_entity_poly.pdbx_seq_one_letter_code
_entity_poly.pdbx_strand_id
1 'polypeptide(L)'
;MRPRDAEDDWHEFLLDIGSGQTNNDEGRVELQNNILSEGNIVTDDPNEMKGFYERAILAPKNINVNKLNNEAMQRLRIIEQKQKSPARIDSKI
;
A
#
# COMPACT_ATOMS: atom_id res chain seq x y z
N MET A 1 -3.77 -4.74 -4.79
CA MET A 1 -4.22 -5.57 -3.65
C MET A 1 -3.30 -6.77 -3.59
N ARG A 2 -2.79 -7.16 -2.41
CA ARG A 2 -1.97 -8.37 -2.28
C ARG A 2 -2.82 -9.44 -1.58
N PRO A 3 -3.05 -10.59 -2.23
CA PRO A 3 -3.47 -11.80 -1.51
C PRO A 3 -2.46 -12.04 -0.38
N ARG A 4 -2.92 -12.10 0.87
CA ARG A 4 -2.06 -12.57 1.97
C ARG A 4 -1.82 -14.07 1.85
N ASP A 5 -2.82 -14.78 1.34
CA ASP A 5 -2.78 -16.20 1.04
C ASP A 5 -3.17 -16.41 -0.43
N ALA A 6 -2.27 -17.01 -1.21
CA ALA A 6 -2.48 -17.32 -2.62
C ALA A 6 -3.43 -18.51 -2.85
N GLU A 7 -4.08 -19.00 -1.78
CA GLU A 7 -5.05 -20.09 -1.80
C GLU A 7 -6.49 -19.61 -2.03
N ASP A 8 -6.76 -18.31 -1.90
CA ASP A 8 -8.08 -17.75 -2.17
C ASP A 8 -8.24 -17.44 -3.67
N ASP A 9 -9.36 -17.87 -4.27
CA ASP A 9 -9.75 -17.59 -5.66
C ASP A 9 -10.16 -16.12 -5.86
N TRP A 10 -9.22 -15.21 -5.63
CA TRP A 10 -9.38 -13.76 -5.72
C TRP A 10 -9.96 -13.30 -7.05
N HIS A 11 -9.66 -14.02 -8.12
CA HIS A 11 -10.16 -13.72 -9.44
C HIS A 11 -11.67 -13.98 -9.55
N GLU A 12 -12.18 -15.07 -8.97
CA GLU A 12 -13.62 -15.35 -8.89
C GLU A 12 -14.31 -14.30 -8.03
N PHE A 13 -13.75 -13.98 -6.86
CA PHE A 13 -14.29 -12.91 -6.00
C PHE A 13 -14.40 -11.55 -6.72
N LEU A 14 -13.39 -11.17 -7.50
CA LEU A 14 -13.43 -9.92 -8.26
C LEU A 14 -14.45 -9.97 -9.42
N LEU A 15 -14.66 -11.13 -10.03
CA LEU A 15 -15.70 -11.34 -11.05
C LEU A 15 -17.10 -11.25 -10.42
N ASP A 16 -17.28 -11.82 -9.22
CA ASP A 16 -18.55 -11.76 -8.50
C ASP A 16 -18.89 -10.31 -8.08
N ILE A 17 -17.89 -9.54 -7.64
CA ILE A 17 -18.03 -8.09 -7.40
C ILE A 17 -18.43 -7.38 -8.70
N GLY A 18 -17.72 -7.64 -9.79
CA GLY A 18 -17.96 -6.99 -11.09
C GLY A 18 -19.33 -7.31 -11.69
N SER A 19 -19.85 -8.50 -11.41
CA SER A 19 -21.18 -8.95 -11.83
C SER A 19 -22.31 -8.49 -10.88
N GLY A 20 -21.97 -7.95 -9.71
CA GLY A 20 -22.91 -7.48 -8.71
C GLY A 20 -23.57 -8.60 -7.88
N GLN A 21 -23.12 -9.86 -8.02
CA GLN A 21 -23.64 -11.00 -7.27
C GLN A 21 -23.40 -10.87 -5.75
N THR A 22 -22.34 -10.15 -5.36
CA THR A 22 -21.99 -9.90 -3.96
C THR A 22 -22.63 -8.66 -3.35
N ASN A 23 -23.48 -7.96 -4.09
CA ASN A 23 -24.11 -6.74 -3.59
C ASN A 23 -25.27 -7.09 -2.64
N ASN A 24 -25.28 -6.46 -1.48
CA ASN A 24 -26.43 -6.50 -0.57
C ASN A 24 -27.59 -5.63 -1.10
N ASP A 25 -28.70 -5.59 -0.36
CA ASP A 25 -29.91 -4.83 -0.73
C ASP A 25 -29.67 -3.32 -0.93
N GLU A 26 -28.58 -2.78 -0.37
CA GLU A 26 -28.16 -1.38 -0.55
C GLU A 26 -27.19 -1.19 -1.74
N GLY A 27 -26.91 -2.24 -2.51
CA GLY A 27 -25.96 -2.22 -3.61
C GLY A 27 -24.49 -2.17 -3.17
N ARG A 28 -24.18 -2.62 -1.95
CA ARG A 28 -22.82 -2.58 -1.38
C ARG A 28 -22.22 -3.97 -1.30
N VAL A 29 -20.90 -4.03 -1.45
CA VAL A 29 -20.12 -5.25 -1.25
C VAL A 29 -19.60 -5.30 0.18
N GLU A 30 -19.81 -6.43 0.85
CA GLU A 30 -19.16 -6.73 2.13
C GLU A 30 -17.81 -7.40 1.88
N LEU A 31 -16.73 -6.78 2.37
CA LEU A 31 -15.39 -7.33 2.26
C LEU A 31 -15.09 -8.20 3.48
N GLN A 32 -14.55 -9.39 3.25
CA GLN A 32 -14.09 -10.26 4.33
C GLN A 32 -12.86 -9.64 5.04
N ASN A 33 -12.70 -9.92 6.34
CA ASN A 33 -11.64 -9.31 7.15
C ASN A 33 -10.21 -9.66 6.71
N ASN A 34 -10.00 -10.82 6.08
CA ASN A 34 -8.72 -11.22 5.48
C ASN A 34 -8.27 -10.26 4.34
N ILE A 35 -9.23 -9.65 3.64
CA ILE A 35 -9.04 -8.68 2.55
C ILE A 35 -8.57 -7.32 3.09
N LEU A 36 -9.06 -6.94 4.27
CA LEU A 36 -8.77 -5.65 4.87
C LEU A 36 -7.37 -5.66 5.50
N SER A 37 -6.52 -4.74 5.04
CA SER A 37 -5.26 -4.47 5.74
C SER A 37 -5.53 -3.61 6.96
N GLU A 38 -5.04 -4.03 8.12
CA GLU A 38 -5.12 -3.26 9.38
C GLU A 38 -4.04 -2.17 9.48
N GLY A 39 -3.03 -2.24 8.62
CA GLY A 39 -1.91 -1.29 8.58
C GLY A 39 -2.16 -0.11 7.66
N ASN A 40 -1.34 0.93 7.79
CA ASN A 40 -1.37 2.05 6.86
C ASN A 40 -0.23 1.88 5.87
N ILE A 41 -0.59 1.49 4.64
CA ILE A 41 0.34 1.22 3.54
C ILE A 41 1.30 2.37 3.22
N VAL A 42 0.97 3.61 3.61
CA VAL A 42 1.85 4.76 3.46
C VAL A 42 2.83 4.87 4.64
N THR A 43 2.41 4.49 5.85
CA THR A 43 3.21 4.57 7.08
C THR A 43 4.05 3.36 7.40
N ASP A 44 3.64 2.17 6.97
CA ASP A 44 4.30 0.91 7.30
C ASP A 44 5.71 0.86 6.72
N ASP A 45 6.67 0.26 7.45
CA ASP A 45 8.11 0.49 7.27
C ASP A 45 8.58 0.16 5.83
N PRO A 46 9.12 1.15 5.08
CA PRO A 46 9.65 0.93 3.75
C PRO A 46 10.84 -0.06 3.70
N ASN A 47 11.53 -0.31 4.82
CA ASN A 47 12.57 -1.35 4.91
C ASN A 47 12.00 -2.77 4.92
N GLU A 48 10.79 -2.96 5.46
CA GLU A 48 10.05 -4.23 5.35
C GLU A 48 9.38 -4.36 3.97
N MET A 49 9.10 -3.22 3.34
CA MET A 49 8.50 -3.13 2.01
C MET A 49 9.54 -2.88 0.89
N LYS A 50 10.43 -3.85 0.64
CA LYS A 50 11.15 -3.91 -0.66
C LYS A 50 10.14 -3.74 -1.81
N GLY A 51 10.48 -2.90 -2.80
CA GLY A 51 9.67 -2.66 -3.99
C GLY A 51 8.53 -1.64 -3.84
N PHE A 52 8.64 -0.62 -2.99
CA PHE A 52 7.61 0.43 -2.90
C PHE A 52 7.39 1.15 -4.25
N TYR A 53 8.44 1.30 -5.05
CA TYR A 53 8.39 1.83 -6.42
C TYR A 53 7.63 0.94 -7.41
N GLU A 54 7.35 -0.32 -7.06
CA GLU A 54 6.59 -1.26 -7.90
C GLU A 54 5.10 -1.29 -7.54
N ARG A 55 4.65 -0.43 -6.61
CA ARG A 55 3.28 -0.44 -6.07
C ARG A 55 2.50 0.79 -6.50
N ALA A 56 1.23 0.59 -6.81
CA ALA A 56 0.27 1.65 -7.02
C ALA A 56 -0.67 1.78 -5.81
N ILE A 57 -0.88 3.00 -5.34
CA ILE A 57 -1.89 3.32 -4.32
C ILE A 57 -3.09 3.94 -5.05
N LEU A 58 -4.25 3.32 -4.91
CA LEU A 58 -5.49 3.77 -5.51
C LEU A 58 -6.37 4.45 -4.48
N ALA A 59 -7.00 5.56 -4.85
CA ALA A 59 -7.96 6.25 -4.01
C ALA A 59 -9.16 6.74 -4.84
N PRO A 60 -10.38 6.81 -4.26
CA PRO A 60 -11.58 7.17 -5.02
C PRO A 60 -11.61 8.59 -5.58
N LYS A 61 -10.84 9.52 -4.99
CA LYS A 61 -10.83 10.94 -5.36
C LYS A 61 -9.42 11.44 -5.62
N ASN A 62 -9.26 12.28 -6.63
CA ASN A 62 -7.96 12.89 -6.98
C ASN A 62 -7.34 13.71 -5.83
N ILE A 63 -8.16 14.35 -4.99
CA ILE A 63 -7.66 15.06 -3.81
C ILE A 63 -6.96 14.11 -2.82
N ASN A 64 -7.48 12.89 -2.68
CA ASN A 64 -6.88 11.86 -1.83
C ASN A 64 -5.62 11.31 -2.48
N VAL A 65 -5.64 11.06 -3.79
CA VAL A 65 -4.45 10.64 -4.57
C VAL A 65 -3.32 11.66 -4.41
N ASN A 66 -3.60 12.95 -4.58
CA ASN A 66 -2.60 14.01 -4.42
C ASN A 66 -1.99 14.04 -3.02
N LYS A 67 -2.82 13.90 -1.98
CA LYS A 67 -2.35 13.83 -0.59
C LYS A 67 -1.42 12.63 -0.38
N LEU A 68 -1.83 11.45 -0.83
CA LEU A 68 -1.07 10.20 -0.71
C LEU A 68 0.26 10.26 -1.47
N ASN A 69 0.25 10.80 -2.69
CA ASN A 69 1.45 10.97 -3.50
C ASN A 69 2.45 11.93 -2.85
N ASN A 70 1.99 13.05 -2.32
CA ASN A 70 2.86 14.01 -1.62
C ASN A 70 3.50 13.38 -0.38
N GLU A 71 2.73 12.61 0.40
CA GLU A 71 3.23 11.92 1.59
C GLU A 71 4.25 10.83 1.22
N ALA A 72 3.96 10.01 0.22
CA ALA A 72 4.89 9.00 -0.29
C ALA A 72 6.21 9.63 -0.79
N MET A 73 6.13 10.74 -1.54
CA MET A 73 7.31 11.45 -2.04
C MET A 73 8.17 12.05 -0.93
N GLN A 74 7.56 12.58 0.13
CA GLN A 74 8.31 13.08 1.29
C GLN A 74 9.11 11.96 1.96
N ARG A 75 8.51 10.76 2.09
CA ARG A 75 9.17 9.59 2.69
C ARG A 75 10.33 9.08 1.85
N LEU A 76 10.15 8.97 0.53
CA LEU A 76 11.22 8.56 -0.38
C LEU A 76 12.45 9.50 -0.26
N ARG A 77 12.24 10.81 -0.19
CA ARG A 77 13.32 11.79 0.00
C ARG A 77 14.07 11.59 1.32
N ILE A 78 13.37 11.28 2.41
CA ILE A 78 14.00 11.02 3.73
C ILE A 78 14.86 9.75 3.67
N ILE A 79 14.41 8.71 2.98
CA ILE A 79 15.16 7.46 2.82
C ILE A 79 16.45 7.70 2.01
N GLU A 80 16.37 8.43 0.90
CA GLU A 80 17.55 8.78 0.08
C GLU A 80 18.58 9.59 0.87
N GLN A 81 18.13 10.53 1.73
CA GLN A 81 19.02 11.32 2.58
C GLN A 81 19.70 10.48 3.67
N LYS A 82 18.99 9.51 4.28
CA LYS A 82 19.58 8.58 5.25
C LYS A 82 20.62 7.66 4.61
N GLN A 83 20.42 7.23 3.37
CA GLN A 83 21.40 6.38 2.66
C GLN A 83 22.66 7.16 2.22
N LYS A 84 22.55 8.46 1.95
CA LYS A 84 23.70 9.31 1.57
C LYS A 84 24.60 9.76 2.72
N SER A 85 24.25 9.46 3.98
CA SER A 85 25.12 9.70 5.14
C SER A 85 25.70 8.37 5.65
N PRO A 86 26.73 7.78 5.01
CA PRO A 86 27.57 6.81 5.69
C PRO A 86 28.47 7.54 6.70
N ALA A 87 28.67 6.87 7.84
CA ALA A 87 29.37 7.30 9.04
C ALA A 87 30.58 8.23 8.79
N ARG A 88 30.58 9.39 9.49
CA ARG A 88 31.82 10.08 9.86
C ARG A 88 32.58 9.15 10.81
N ILE A 89 33.55 8.41 10.28
CA ILE A 89 34.52 7.70 11.09
C ILE A 89 35.56 8.74 11.50
N ASP A 90 35.34 9.41 12.63
CA ASP A 90 36.35 10.25 13.26
C ASP A 90 37.39 9.34 13.95
N SER A 91 38.36 8.83 13.20
CA SER A 91 39.60 8.29 13.78
C SER A 91 40.62 9.42 13.90
N LYS A 92 40.69 10.03 15.09
CA LYS A 92 41.82 10.88 15.49
C LYS A 92 43.09 10.03 15.49
N ILE A 93 44.10 10.54 14.78
CA ILE A 93 45.52 10.14 14.86
C ILE A 93 46.07 10.59 16.21
#